data_AF-A0A537NM22-F1
#
_entry.id   AF-A0A537NM22-F1
#
_cell.length_a   1.000
_cell.length_b   1.000
_cell.length_c   1.000
_cell.angle_alpha   90.00
_cell.angle_beta   90.00
_cell.angle_gamma   90.00
#
_symmetry.space_group_name_H-M   'P 1'
#
loop_
_entity.id
_entity.type
_entity.pdbx_description
1 polymer ?
#
loop_
_entity_poly.entity_id
_entity_poly.type
_entity_poly.pdbx_seq_one_letter_code
_entity_poly.pdbx_strand_id
1 'polypeptide(L)'
;IEVVAIVTPNNVHVPAAKAFIEAGIHVICDKPLALTLKEAKSLEALLKRKNVVFALTHNYSGYPMIRQARDMVAKGELGPIRLVQAEYPQDWLTEDIEKSGQKQAAWRTD
;
A
#
# COMPACT_ATOMS: atom_id res chain seq x y z
N ILE A 1 -3.50 -1.73 23.04
CA ILE A 1 -3.17 -1.36 21.65
C ILE A 1 -4.25 -1.94 20.77
N GLU A 2 -5.01 -1.11 20.07
CA GLU A 2 -6.15 -1.55 19.23
C GLU A 2 -5.75 -1.66 17.75
N VAL A 3 -4.86 -0.77 17.31
CA VAL A 3 -4.34 -0.69 15.95
C VAL A 3 -2.83 -0.46 16.00
N VAL A 4 -2.08 -0.98 15.03
CA VAL A 4 -0.67 -0.69 14.80
C VAL A 4 -0.45 -0.12 13.40
N ALA A 5 0.49 0.81 13.26
CA ALA A 5 0.99 1.28 11.97
C ALA A 5 2.40 0.70 11.71
N ILE A 6 2.53 -0.07 10.63
CA ILE A 6 3.79 -0.66 10.19
C ILE A 6 4.38 0.27 9.11
N VAL A 7 5.40 1.04 9.47
CA VAL A 7 6.07 2.05 8.63
C VAL A 7 7.56 1.71 8.46
N THR A 8 7.83 0.41 8.25
CA THR A 8 9.17 -0.18 8.16
C THR A 8 9.56 -0.42 6.69
N PRO A 9 10.78 -0.87 6.39
CA PRO A 9 11.12 -1.33 5.04
C PRO A 9 10.29 -2.56 4.59
N ASN A 10 10.21 -2.75 3.27
CA ASN A 10 9.31 -3.70 2.60
C ASN A 10 9.40 -5.14 3.11
N ASN A 11 10.61 -5.61 3.43
CA ASN A 11 10.87 -6.97 3.90
C ASN A 11 10.28 -7.27 5.29
N VAL A 12 9.96 -6.24 6.08
CA VAL A 12 9.44 -6.39 7.45
C VAL A 12 7.91 -6.42 7.50
N HIS A 13 7.23 -5.94 6.45
CA HIS A 13 5.77 -5.78 6.43
C HIS A 13 5.01 -7.04 6.78
N VAL A 14 5.24 -8.13 6.05
CA VAL A 14 4.45 -9.37 6.22
C VAL A 14 4.74 -10.07 7.55
N PRO A 15 6.00 -10.26 7.97
CA PRO A 15 6.29 -10.84 9.29
C PRO A 15 5.66 -10.05 10.45
N ALA A 16 5.79 -8.71 10.43
CA ALA A 16 5.21 -7.87 11.48
C ALA A 16 3.68 -7.91 11.45
N ALA A 17 3.06 -7.76 10.27
CA ALA A 17 1.61 -7.79 10.11
C ALA A 17 1.01 -9.11 10.63
N LYS A 18 1.63 -10.26 10.31
CA LYS A 18 1.17 -11.57 10.79
C LYS A 18 1.13 -11.62 12.32
N ALA A 19 2.20 -11.19 12.99
CA ALA A 19 2.27 -11.21 14.44
C ALA A 19 1.13 -10.41 15.09
N PHE A 20 0.85 -9.21 14.58
CA PHE A 20 -0.23 -8.37 15.10
C PHE A 20 -1.63 -8.90 14.78
N ILE A 21 -1.84 -9.40 13.55
CA ILE A 21 -3.12 -10.03 13.16
C ILE A 21 -3.40 -11.29 14.00
N GLU A 22 -2.38 -12.10 14.28
CA GLU A 22 -2.52 -13.29 15.12
C GLU A 22 -2.95 -12.93 16.55
N ALA A 23 -2.41 -11.83 17.08
CA ALA A 23 -2.77 -11.24 18.36
C ALA A 23 -4.13 -10.50 18.37
N GLY A 24 -4.84 -10.44 17.23
CA GLY A 24 -6.14 -9.77 17.13
C GLY A 24 -6.07 -8.24 17.07
N ILE A 25 -4.91 -7.67 16.75
CA ILE A 25 -4.69 -6.23 16.63
C ILE A 25 -4.91 -5.80 15.18
N HIS A 26 -5.63 -4.70 14.96
CA HIS A 26 -5.82 -4.13 13.64
C HIS A 26 -4.51 -3.57 13.08
N VAL A 27 -4.34 -3.62 11.76
CA VAL A 27 -3.06 -3.24 11.13
C VAL A 27 -3.28 -2.21 10.03
N ILE A 28 -2.51 -1.13 10.07
CA ILE A 28 -2.25 -0.23 8.96
C ILE A 28 -0.82 -0.52 8.50
N CYS A 29 -0.61 -0.91 7.25
CA CYS A 29 0.69 -1.28 6.72
C CYS A 29 1.09 -0.36 5.57
N ASP A 30 2.36 0.05 5.54
CA ASP A 30 2.88 0.80 4.42
C ASP A 30 2.96 -0.07 3.14
N LYS A 31 3.08 0.59 1.99
CA LYS A 31 3.20 -0.04 0.67
C LYS A 31 4.67 -0.18 0.25
N PRO A 32 5.01 -1.17 -0.60
CA PRO A 32 4.17 -2.29 -1.05
C PRO A 32 3.86 -3.28 0.08
N LEU A 33 2.70 -3.95 0.02
CA LEU A 33 2.26 -4.89 1.05
C LEU A 33 3.29 -5.99 1.38
N ALA A 34 3.91 -6.54 0.35
CA ALA A 34 4.81 -7.69 0.43
C ALA A 34 5.80 -7.65 -0.73
N LEU A 35 6.91 -8.37 -0.60
CA LEU A 35 7.90 -8.53 -1.68
C LEU A 35 7.42 -9.50 -2.76
N THR A 36 6.56 -10.46 -2.39
CA THR A 36 6.04 -11.46 -3.34
C THR A 36 4.53 -11.64 -3.24
N LEU A 37 3.92 -12.06 -4.35
CA LEU A 37 2.50 -12.44 -4.38
C LEU A 37 2.19 -13.59 -3.42
N LYS A 38 3.13 -14.52 -3.23
CA LYS A 38 2.98 -15.66 -2.30
C LYS A 38 2.83 -15.19 -0.86
N GLU A 39 3.64 -14.23 -0.44
CA GLU A 39 3.54 -13.64 0.89
C GLU A 39 2.24 -12.86 1.08
N ALA A 40 1.84 -12.05 0.09
CA ALA A 40 0.57 -11.33 0.11
C ALA A 40 -0.63 -12.29 0.26
N LYS A 41 -0.68 -13.38 -0.51
CA LYS A 41 -1.73 -14.41 -0.41
C LYS A 41 -1.73 -15.13 0.93
N SER A 42 -0.55 -15.35 1.53
CA SER A 42 -0.45 -15.92 2.88
C SER A 42 -1.08 -15.01 3.93
N LEU A 43 -0.91 -13.69 3.81
CA LEU A 43 -1.52 -12.72 4.70
C LEU A 43 -3.05 -12.62 4.47
N GLU A 44 -3.50 -12.61 3.21
CA GLU A 44 -4.92 -12.64 2.86
C GLU A 44 -5.63 -13.84 3.49
N ALA A 45 -5.02 -15.04 3.40
CA ALA A 45 -5.57 -16.23 4.01
C ALA A 45 -5.71 -16.10 5.54
N LEU A 46 -4.74 -15.47 6.21
CA LEU A 46 -4.81 -15.20 7.64
C LEU A 46 -5.94 -14.22 7.98
N LEU A 47 -6.07 -13.13 7.22
CA LEU A 47 -7.13 -12.13 7.40
C LEU A 47 -8.53 -12.74 7.26
N LYS A 48 -8.74 -13.69 6.33
CA LYS A 48 -10.02 -14.41 6.20
C LYS A 48 -10.44 -15.19 7.44
N ARG A 49 -9.49 -15.51 8.34
CA ARG A 49 -9.73 -16.29 9.56
C ARG A 49 -9.73 -15.44 10.84
N LYS A 50 -9.45 -14.14 10.74
CA LYS A 50 -9.25 -13.25 11.88
C LYS A 50 -10.19 -12.07 11.77
N ASN A 51 -10.81 -11.68 12.88
CA ASN A 51 -11.71 -10.53 12.92
C ASN A 51 -10.91 -9.24 13.17
N VAL A 52 -10.09 -8.84 12.20
CA VAL A 52 -9.29 -7.60 12.28
C VAL A 52 -9.42 -6.77 11.02
N VAL A 53 -9.37 -5.45 11.18
CA VAL A 53 -9.23 -4.53 10.06
C VAL A 53 -7.77 -4.50 9.61
N PHE A 54 -7.55 -4.59 8.31
CA PHE A 54 -6.25 -4.41 7.67
C PHE A 54 -6.36 -3.33 6.59
N ALA A 55 -5.48 -2.33 6.62
CA ALA A 55 -5.45 -1.24 5.66
C ALA A 55 -4.04 -1.04 5.10
N LEU A 56 -3.95 -0.72 3.82
CA LEU A 56 -2.71 -0.26 3.17
C LEU A 56 -2.73 1.26 3.00
N THR A 57 -1.56 1.87 3.09
CA THR A 57 -1.35 3.33 2.91
C THR A 57 -1.37 3.77 1.44
N HIS A 58 -2.35 3.31 0.64
CA HIS A 58 -2.62 3.89 -0.69
C HIS A 58 -3.27 5.28 -0.56
N ASN A 59 -2.55 6.21 0.05
CA ASN A 59 -3.05 7.48 0.56
C ASN A 59 -3.58 8.42 -0.53
N TYR A 60 -3.08 8.33 -1.78
CA TYR A 60 -3.60 9.13 -2.88
C TYR A 60 -5.07 8.87 -3.19
N SER A 61 -5.59 7.68 -2.88
CA SER A 61 -7.04 7.40 -2.95
C SER A 61 -7.88 8.26 -1.99
N GLY A 62 -7.24 8.85 -0.99
CA GLY A 62 -7.84 9.77 -0.03
C GLY A 62 -8.02 11.20 -0.54
N TYR A 63 -7.38 11.58 -1.65
CA TYR A 63 -7.45 12.96 -2.14
C TYR A 63 -8.88 13.33 -2.59
N PRO A 64 -9.38 14.53 -2.23
CA PRO A 64 -10.75 14.94 -2.57
C PRO A 64 -11.06 14.81 -4.06
N MET A 65 -10.11 15.16 -4.94
CA MET A 65 -10.27 15.04 -6.38
C MET A 65 -10.40 13.59 -6.85
N ILE A 66 -9.67 12.65 -6.25
CA ILE A 66 -9.80 11.23 -6.57
C ILE A 66 -11.15 10.69 -6.10
N ARG A 67 -11.60 11.11 -4.91
CA ARG A 67 -12.93 10.72 -4.38
C ARG A 67 -14.07 11.30 -5.22
N GLN A 68 -13.96 12.55 -5.63
CA GLN A 68 -14.91 13.18 -6.55
C GLN A 68 -14.94 12.45 -7.89
N ALA A 69 -13.78 12.16 -8.49
CA ALA A 69 -13.71 11.42 -9.74
C ALA A 69 -14.36 10.02 -9.63
N ARG A 70 -14.09 9.30 -8.54
CA ARG A 70 -14.76 8.01 -8.23
C ARG A 70 -16.27 8.18 -8.15
N ASP A 71 -16.76 9.20 -7.47
CA ASP A 71 -18.19 9.43 -7.28
C ASP A 71 -18.89 9.80 -8.60
N MET A 72 -18.26 10.62 -9.45
CA MET A 72 -18.77 10.93 -10.80
C MET A 72 -18.87 9.68 -11.68
N VAL A 73 -17.85 8.81 -11.64
CA VAL A 73 -17.86 7.52 -12.34
C VAL A 73 -18.99 6.63 -11.82
N ALA A 74 -19.14 6.50 -10.50
CA ALA A 74 -20.16 5.67 -9.88
C ALA A 74 -21.59 6.15 -10.19
N LYS A 75 -21.79 7.46 -10.34
CA LYS A 75 -23.07 8.08 -10.73
C LYS A 75 -23.33 8.04 -12.25
N GLY A 76 -22.37 7.58 -13.05
CA GLY A 76 -22.50 7.52 -14.51
C GLY A 76 -22.40 8.89 -15.21
N GLU A 77 -21.92 9.93 -14.53
CA GLU A 77 -21.84 11.30 -15.05
C GLU A 77 -20.92 11.42 -16.28
N LEU A 78 -19.99 10.48 -16.44
CA LEU A 78 -19.03 10.42 -17.55
C LEU A 78 -19.46 9.46 -18.68
N GLY A 79 -20.62 8.81 -18.55
CA GLY A 79 -21.02 7.72 -19.45
C GLY A 79 -20.07 6.52 -19.42
N PRO A 80 -20.05 5.69 -20.48
CA PRO A 80 -19.14 4.55 -20.57
C PRO A 80 -17.68 4.99 -20.72
N ILE A 81 -16.84 4.69 -19.72
CA ILE A 81 -15.39 4.95 -19.80
C ILE A 81 -14.77 4.07 -20.88
N ARG A 82 -14.05 4.69 -21.82
CA ARG A 82 -13.36 3.99 -22.92
C ARG A 82 -11.85 3.85 -22.72
N LEU A 83 -11.24 4.83 -22.04
CA LEU A 83 -9.79 4.91 -21.82
C LEU A 83 -9.51 5.56 -20.46
N VAL A 84 -8.49 5.06 -19.77
CA VAL A 84 -7.91 5.68 -18.58
C VAL A 84 -6.40 5.78 -18.81
N GLN A 85 -5.84 6.99 -18.69
CA GLN A 85 -4.40 7.23 -18.73
C GLN A 85 -3.97 7.76 -17.35
N ALA A 86 -2.89 7.19 -16.81
CA ALA A 86 -2.34 7.57 -15.53
C ALA A 86 -0.81 7.50 -15.58
N GLU A 87 -0.17 8.48 -14.97
CA GLU A 87 1.29 8.60 -14.92
C GLU A 87 1.70 8.88 -13.47
N TYR A 88 2.86 8.35 -13.07
CA TYR A 88 3.46 8.60 -11.76
C TYR A 88 4.94 8.97 -11.94
N PRO A 89 5.24 10.16 -12.48
CA PRO A 89 6.60 10.60 -12.72
C PRO A 89 7.33 10.91 -11.40
N GLN A 90 8.60 10.50 -11.31
CA GLN A 90 9.41 10.67 -10.11
C GLN A 90 10.78 11.27 -10.48
N ASP A 91 11.05 12.49 -10.03
CA ASP A 91 12.31 13.18 -10.30
C ASP A 91 13.50 12.60 -9.51
N TRP A 92 13.25 12.09 -8.30
CA TRP A 92 14.30 11.65 -7.38
C TRP A 92 15.03 10.35 -7.80
N LEU A 93 14.57 9.68 -8.86
CA LEU A 93 15.23 8.51 -9.49
C LEU A 93 15.92 8.86 -10.82
N THR A 94 16.12 10.15 -11.10
CA THR A 94 16.88 10.60 -12.28
C THR A 94 18.37 10.32 -12.16
N GLU A 95 18.87 10.12 -10.94
CA GLU A 95 20.26 9.76 -10.62
C GLU A 95 20.29 8.52 -9.71
N ASP A 96 21.42 7.79 -9.72
CA ASP A 96 21.66 6.59 -8.91
C ASP A 96 21.94 6.93 -7.43
N ILE A 97 21.01 7.63 -6.78
CA ILE A 97 21.16 8.13 -5.41
C ILE A 97 21.32 7.02 -4.38
N GLU A 98 20.86 5.79 -4.66
CA GLU A 98 21.10 4.61 -3.85
C GLU A 98 22.59 4.26 -3.72
N LYS A 99 23.42 4.59 -4.73
CA LYS A 99 24.88 4.37 -4.71
C LYS A 99 25.64 5.37 -3.83
N SER A 100 24.99 6.46 -3.43
CA SER A 100 25.60 7.50 -2.57
C SER A 100 25.63 7.14 -1.08
N GLY A 101 25.07 5.99 -0.68
CA GLY A 101 24.90 5.60 0.72
C GLY A 101 23.68 6.23 1.40
N GLN A 102 22.79 6.85 0.61
CA GLN A 102 21.55 7.45 1.09
C GLN A 102 20.57 6.33 1.54
N LYS A 103 20.40 6.19 2.85
CA LYS A 103 19.65 5.07 3.47
C LYS A 103 18.18 4.98 3.05
N GLN A 104 17.56 6.09 2.66
CA GLN A 104 16.16 6.11 2.26
C GLN A 104 15.97 5.63 0.81
N ALA A 105 16.97 5.82 -0.04
CA ALA A 105 16.97 5.39 -1.43
C ALA A 105 17.19 3.89 -1.54
N ALA A 106 18.12 3.34 -0.74
CA ALA A 106 18.57 1.95 -0.83
C ALA A 106 17.42 0.92 -0.96
N TRP A 107 16.39 1.01 -0.12
CA TRP A 107 15.27 0.05 -0.15
C TRP A 107 14.08 0.47 -1.01
N ARG A 108 14.10 1.69 -1.57
CA ARG A 108 13.08 2.18 -2.50
C ARG A 108 13.40 1.85 -3.96
N THR A 109 14.64 1.45 -4.24
CA THR A 109 15.14 0.98 -5.54
C THR A 109 15.28 -0.55 -5.63
N ASP A 110 15.03 -1.27 -4.53
CA ASP A 110 15.07 -2.75 -4.46
C ASP A 110 13.96 -3.42 -5.29
#